data_AF-A0A3A0DSN9-F1
#
_entry.id   AF-A0A3A0DSN9-F1
#
_cell.length_a   1.000
_cell.length_b   1.000
_cell.length_c   1.000
_cell.angle_alpha   90.00
_cell.angle_beta   90.00
_cell.angle_gamma   90.00
#
_symmetry.space_group_name_H-M   'P 1'
#
loop_
_entity.id
_entity.type
_entity.pdbx_description
1 polymer ?
#
loop_
_entity_poly.entity_id
_entity_poly.type
_entity_poly.pdbx_seq_one_letter_code
_entity_poly.pdbx_strand_id
1 'polypeptide(L)'
;MDARLLAHWLGAEGLRAALEKSKKCSVDLLREVALSLDIPVTAKPKRQDLVDEIVRVATKRIDRPVQDLLKMQREELIRYFEANEVEPQELLDLLRELNMEPGREGRRNLLEFVARELSETGRFVRIATHGLANSS
;
A
#
# COMPACT_ATOMS: atom_id res chain seq x y z
N MET A 1 -17.89 1.78 11.44
CA MET A 1 -16.82 0.79 11.15
C MET A 1 -15.51 1.56 11.09
N ASP A 2 -14.47 1.11 11.78
CA ASP A 2 -13.16 1.76 11.70
C ASP A 2 -12.31 1.08 10.62
N ALA A 3 -12.13 1.78 9.50
CA ALA A 3 -11.37 1.26 8.37
C ALA A 3 -9.85 1.20 8.64
N ARG A 4 -9.30 2.07 9.49
CA ARG A 4 -7.87 2.06 9.84
C ARG A 4 -7.54 0.88 10.73
N LEU A 5 -8.41 0.58 11.70
CA LEU A 5 -8.25 -0.61 12.54
C LEU A 5 -8.34 -1.90 11.71
N LEU A 6 -9.29 -1.97 10.77
CA LEU A 6 -9.40 -3.10 9.85
C LEU A 6 -8.20 -3.22 8.91
N ALA A 7 -7.68 -2.11 8.39
CA ALA A 7 -6.46 -2.09 7.59
C ALA A 7 -5.27 -2.63 8.37
N HIS A 8 -5.14 -2.25 9.64
CA HIS A 8 -4.05 -2.71 10.51
C HIS A 8 -4.10 -4.23 10.74
N TRP A 9 -5.29 -4.82 10.93
CA TRP A 9 -5.41 -6.27 11.14
C TRP A 9 -5.31 -7.11 9.87
N LEU A 10 -5.84 -6.61 8.75
CA LEU A 10 -6.05 -7.42 7.55
C LEU A 10 -5.14 -7.04 6.38
N GLY A 11 -4.41 -5.94 6.49
CA GLY A 11 -3.71 -5.32 5.37
C GLY A 11 -4.66 -4.74 4.32
N ALA A 12 -4.07 -4.16 3.26
CA ALA A 12 -4.83 -3.51 2.18
C ALA A 12 -5.80 -4.46 1.47
N GLU A 13 -5.33 -5.65 1.10
CA GLU A 13 -6.15 -6.65 0.39
C GLU A 13 -7.27 -7.22 1.25
N GLY A 14 -7.00 -7.44 2.54
CA GLY A 14 -8.02 -7.93 3.47
C GLY A 14 -9.08 -6.88 3.78
N LEU A 15 -8.69 -5.61 3.94
CA LEU A 15 -9.65 -4.50 4.02
C LEU A 15 -10.47 -4.40 2.73
N ARG A 16 -9.82 -4.40 1.56
CA ARG A 16 -10.50 -4.38 0.26
C ARG A 16 -11.54 -5.49 0.15
N ALA A 17 -11.16 -6.72 0.44
CA ALA A 17 -12.08 -7.85 0.41
C ALA A 17 -13.24 -7.69 1.40
N ALA A 18 -12.98 -7.18 2.60
CA ALA A 18 -14.01 -6.89 3.58
C ALA A 18 -15.00 -5.83 3.10
N LEU A 19 -14.50 -4.77 2.46
CA LEU A 19 -15.33 -3.71 1.89
C LEU A 19 -16.10 -4.21 0.67
N GLU A 20 -15.49 -4.97 -0.24
CA GLU A 20 -16.12 -5.41 -1.50
C GLU A 20 -17.14 -6.53 -1.31
N LYS A 21 -16.81 -7.55 -0.52
CA LYS A 21 -17.58 -8.81 -0.48
C LYS A 21 -18.58 -8.87 0.67
N SER A 22 -18.50 -7.95 1.64
CA SER A 22 -19.40 -7.94 2.77
C SER A 22 -20.80 -7.49 2.37
N LYS A 23 -21.79 -8.38 2.56
CA LYS A 23 -23.22 -8.08 2.38
C LYS A 23 -23.74 -6.96 3.30
N LYS A 24 -23.00 -6.64 4.36
CA LYS A 24 -23.33 -5.55 5.30
C LYS A 24 -22.70 -4.20 4.90
N CYS A 25 -21.82 -4.18 3.89
CA CYS A 25 -21.14 -2.98 3.44
C CYS A 25 -21.94 -2.32 2.30
N SER A 26 -22.97 -1.56 2.69
CA SER A 26 -23.78 -0.76 1.77
C SER A 26 -22.98 0.45 1.25
N VAL A 27 -23.46 1.05 0.16
CA VAL A 27 -22.87 2.30 -0.36
C VAL A 27 -22.95 3.41 0.69
N ASP A 28 -24.04 3.49 1.45
CA ASP A 28 -24.19 4.49 2.51
C ASP A 28 -23.15 4.33 3.62
N LEU A 29 -22.89 3.08 4.06
CA LEU A 29 -21.82 2.82 5.03
C LEU A 29 -20.44 3.20 4.46
N LEU A 30 -20.17 2.92 3.18
CA LEU A 30 -18.92 3.33 2.54
C LEU A 30 -18.79 4.86 2.51
N ARG A 31 -19.89 5.60 2.33
CA ARG A 31 -19.88 7.07 2.39
C ARG A 31 -19.60 7.57 3.80
N GLU A 32 -20.21 6.98 4.82
CA GLU A 32 -19.94 7.31 6.23
C GLU A 32 -18.46 7.09 6.58
N VAL A 33 -17.90 5.96 6.13
CA VAL A 33 -16.48 5.63 6.34
C VAL A 33 -15.58 6.61 5.60
N ALA A 34 -15.89 6.92 4.34
CA ALA A 34 -15.13 7.89 3.56
C ALA A 34 -15.12 9.28 4.23
N LEU A 35 -16.28 9.75 4.72
CA LEU A 35 -16.39 11.00 5.45
C LEU A 35 -15.58 10.98 6.76
N SER A 36 -15.56 9.85 7.48
CA SER A 36 -14.75 9.69 8.70
C SER A 36 -13.22 9.72 8.45
N LEU A 37 -12.82 9.54 7.19
CA LEU A 37 -11.43 9.60 6.73
C LEU A 37 -11.12 10.90 5.97
N ASP A 38 -12.01 11.90 6.04
CA ASP A 38 -11.92 13.18 5.32
C ASP A 38 -11.81 13.01 3.79
N ILE A 39 -12.32 11.90 3.25
CA ILE A 39 -12.37 11.66 1.80
C ILE A 39 -13.58 12.43 1.23
N PRO A 40 -13.38 13.32 0.23
CA PRO A 40 -14.49 14.03 -0.39
C PRO A 40 -15.38 13.07 -1.18
N VAL A 41 -16.68 13.05 -0.83
CA VAL A 41 -17.67 12.16 -1.45
C VAL A 41 -18.51 12.95 -2.45
N THR A 42 -18.44 12.58 -3.73
CA THR A 42 -19.30 13.16 -4.78
C THR A 42 -20.77 12.75 -4.59
N ALA A 43 -21.72 13.42 -5.24
CA ALA A 43 -23.15 13.10 -5.06
C ALA A 43 -23.51 11.65 -5.43
N LYS A 44 -22.89 11.10 -6.48
CA LYS A 44 -23.11 9.72 -6.98
C LYS A 44 -21.77 9.01 -7.25
N PRO A 45 -21.02 8.65 -6.21
CA PRO A 45 -19.75 7.98 -6.38
C PRO A 45 -20.00 6.54 -6.84
N LYS A 46 -19.13 5.99 -7.69
CA LYS A 46 -19.15 4.54 -7.92
C LYS A 46 -18.65 3.87 -6.65
N ARG A 47 -19.26 2.74 -6.32
CA ARG A 47 -18.88 1.95 -5.15
C ARG A 47 -17.40 1.57 -5.17
N GLN A 48 -16.86 1.20 -6.33
CA GLN A 48 -15.47 0.80 -6.47
C GLN A 48 -14.52 1.95 -6.14
N ASP A 49 -14.78 3.15 -6.67
CA ASP A 49 -13.98 4.35 -6.40
C ASP A 49 -13.92 4.66 -4.89
N LEU A 50 -15.05 4.50 -4.17
CA LEU A 50 -15.06 4.65 -2.71
C LEU A 50 -14.20 3.61 -2.00
N VAL A 51 -14.30 2.33 -2.39
CA VAL A 51 -13.48 1.27 -1.80
C VAL A 51 -12.00 1.55 -2.04
N ASP A 52 -11.63 1.87 -3.26
CA ASP A 52 -10.25 2.14 -3.64
C ASP A 52 -9.67 3.28 -2.80
N GLU A 53 -10.41 4.37 -2.66
CA GLU A 53 -9.98 5.54 -1.92
C GLU A 53 -9.95 5.31 -0.40
N ILE A 54 -10.96 4.60 0.14
CA ILE A 54 -10.96 4.21 1.56
C ILE A 54 -9.76 3.32 1.87
N VAL A 55 -9.48 2.31 1.04
CA VAL A 55 -8.32 1.44 1.23
C VAL A 55 -7.05 2.28 1.18
N ARG A 56 -6.88 3.11 0.15
CA ARG A 56 -5.71 3.97 -0.03
C ARG A 56 -5.43 4.86 1.19
N VAL A 57 -6.46 5.50 1.75
CA VAL A 57 -6.30 6.41 2.90
C VAL A 57 -6.17 5.65 4.22
N ALA A 58 -6.93 4.58 4.41
CA ALA A 58 -6.94 3.80 5.65
C ALA A 58 -5.63 3.02 5.85
N THR A 59 -4.95 2.63 4.77
CA THR A 59 -3.68 1.90 4.82
C THR A 59 -2.46 2.82 4.81
N LYS A 60 -2.63 4.14 4.63
CA LYS A 60 -1.53 5.10 4.61
C LYS A 60 -0.85 5.15 5.98
N ARG A 61 0.45 4.88 6.03
CA ARG A 61 1.30 4.89 7.23
C ARG A 61 2.05 6.21 7.41
N ILE A 62 2.27 6.96 6.33
CA ILE A 62 2.80 8.33 6.42
C ILE A 62 1.66 9.30 6.80
N ASP A 63 1.58 9.60 8.08
CA ASP A 63 0.53 10.45 8.70
C ASP A 63 0.94 11.92 8.89
N ARG A 64 2.23 12.24 8.76
CA ARG A 64 2.75 13.61 8.91
C ARG A 64 2.64 14.41 7.61
N PRO A 65 2.32 15.71 7.68
CA PRO A 65 2.45 16.60 6.54
C PRO A 65 3.89 16.65 6.02
N VAL A 66 4.05 16.76 4.70
CA VAL A 66 5.37 16.87 4.05
C VAL A 66 6.22 17.99 4.66
N GLN A 67 5.60 19.13 5.00
CA GLN A 67 6.30 20.26 5.62
C GLN A 67 6.93 19.93 6.97
N ASP A 68 6.39 18.98 7.71
CA ASP A 68 6.96 18.53 8.97
C ASP A 68 8.05 17.48 8.76
N LEU A 69 7.89 16.61 7.76
CA LEU A 69 8.93 15.68 7.34
C LEU A 69 10.19 16.42 6.86
N LEU A 70 10.03 17.51 6.11
CA LEU A 70 11.16 18.33 5.61
C LEU A 70 11.96 19.02 6.73
N LYS A 71 11.43 19.11 7.95
CA LYS A 71 12.14 19.65 9.12
C LYS A 71 12.97 18.60 9.85
N MET A 72 12.77 17.32 9.56
CA MET A 72 13.44 16.21 10.23
C MET A 72 14.80 15.92 9.58
N GLN A 73 15.76 15.50 10.39
CA GLN A 73 17.05 15.01 9.89
C GLN A 73 16.92 13.60 9.32
N ARG A 74 17.89 13.19 8.49
CA ARG A 74 17.88 11.89 7.81
C ARG A 74 17.65 10.72 8.76
N GLU A 75 18.35 10.68 9.90
CA GLU A 75 18.25 9.60 10.88
C GLU A 75 16.89 9.60 11.60
N GLU A 76 16.26 10.76 11.75
CA GLU A 76 14.91 10.87 12.30
C GLU A 76 13.86 10.39 11.29
N LEU A 77 14.04 10.69 10.01
CA LEU A 77 13.19 10.21 8.93
C LEU A 77 13.25 8.69 8.81
N ILE A 78 14.45 8.10 8.82
CA ILE A 78 14.64 6.65 8.79
C ILE A 78 13.90 6.01 9.98
N ARG A 79 14.12 6.50 11.20
CA ARG A 79 13.43 5.98 12.39
C ARG A 79 11.92 6.11 12.30
N TYR A 80 11.40 7.22 11.78
CA TYR A 80 9.97 7.42 11.60
C TYR A 80 9.38 6.46 10.58
N PHE A 81 10.03 6.27 9.42
CA PHE A 81 9.56 5.34 8.39
C PHE A 81 9.59 3.90 8.88
N GLU A 82 10.64 3.50 9.61
CA GLU A 82 10.74 2.16 10.20
C GLU A 82 9.69 1.95 11.30
N ALA A 83 9.54 2.90 12.23
CA ALA A 83 8.61 2.79 13.35
C ALA A 83 7.13 2.74 12.91
N ASN A 84 6.81 3.37 11.79
CA ASN A 84 5.48 3.32 11.20
C ASN A 84 5.36 2.23 10.12
N GLU A 85 6.38 1.38 9.95
CA GLU A 85 6.42 0.31 8.96
C GLU A 85 6.09 0.79 7.54
N VAL A 86 6.50 1.98 7.15
CA VAL A 86 6.08 2.62 5.88
C VAL A 86 6.41 1.73 4.68
N GLU A 87 5.42 1.52 3.80
CA GLU A 87 5.61 0.66 2.64
C GLU A 87 6.44 1.34 1.55
N PRO A 88 7.21 0.57 0.74
CA PRO A 88 8.00 1.13 -0.36
C PRO A 88 7.20 1.99 -1.33
N GLN A 89 5.93 1.62 -1.59
CA GLN A 89 5.05 2.38 -2.46
C GLN A 89 4.75 3.78 -1.91
N GLU A 90 4.55 3.92 -0.60
CA GLU A 90 4.32 5.21 0.05
C GLU A 90 5.57 6.12 -0.02
N LEU A 91 6.76 5.55 0.12
CA LEU A 91 8.02 6.29 -0.06
C LEU A 91 8.16 6.82 -1.50
N LEU A 92 7.80 6.01 -2.49
CA LEU A 92 7.81 6.42 -3.89
C LEU A 92 6.75 7.49 -4.16
N ASP A 93 5.55 7.39 -3.58
CA ASP A 93 4.50 8.39 -3.72
C ASP A 93 4.91 9.73 -3.07
N LEU A 94 5.56 9.69 -1.90
CA LEU A 94 6.13 10.87 -1.25
C LEU A 94 7.20 11.55 -2.12
N LEU A 95 8.10 10.77 -2.73
CA LEU A 95 9.08 11.32 -3.67
C LEU A 95 8.40 11.99 -4.86
N ARG A 96 7.37 11.36 -5.44
CA ARG A 96 6.60 11.95 -6.56
C ARG A 96 5.89 13.25 -6.15
N GLU A 97 5.30 13.30 -4.96
CA GLU A 97 4.68 14.52 -4.42
C GLU A 97 5.69 15.68 -4.31
N LEU A 98 6.94 15.34 -3.98
CA LEU A 98 8.07 16.28 -3.93
C LEU A 98 8.70 16.57 -5.30
N ASN A 99 8.17 16.02 -6.40
CA ASN A 99 8.77 16.06 -7.74
C ASN A 99 10.22 15.54 -7.75
N MET A 100 10.50 14.52 -6.93
CA MET A 100 11.78 13.85 -6.82
C MET A 100 11.69 12.45 -7.43
N GLU A 101 12.75 12.03 -8.11
CA GLU A 101 12.92 10.64 -8.54
C GLU A 101 14.04 9.97 -7.76
N PRO A 102 13.97 8.65 -7.54
CA PRO A 102 15.11 7.92 -7.02
C PRO A 102 16.32 8.14 -7.94
N GLY A 103 17.45 8.53 -7.34
CA GLY A 103 18.71 8.66 -8.04
C GLY A 103 19.18 7.34 -8.66
N ARG A 104 20.26 7.38 -9.45
CA ARG A 104 20.79 6.20 -10.14
C ARG A 104 21.06 5.02 -9.19
N GLU A 105 21.64 5.31 -8.04
CA GLU A 105 21.94 4.30 -7.01
C GLU A 105 20.67 3.68 -6.42
N GLY A 106 19.70 4.50 -6.01
CA GLY A 106 18.42 4.01 -5.50
C GLY A 106 17.68 3.13 -6.51
N ARG A 107 17.64 3.53 -7.79
CA ARG A 107 17.06 2.71 -8.86
C ARG A 107 17.81 1.41 -9.05
N ARG A 108 19.15 1.44 -9.02
CA ARG A 108 19.98 0.25 -9.18
C ARG A 108 19.76 -0.76 -8.05
N ASN A 109 19.75 -0.30 -6.80
CA ASN A 109 19.52 -1.16 -5.64
C ASN A 109 18.14 -1.83 -5.71
N LEU A 110 17.10 -1.09 -6.12
CA LEU A 110 15.77 -1.65 -6.33
C LEU A 110 15.74 -2.71 -7.45
N LEU A 111 16.39 -2.43 -8.59
CA LEU A 111 16.48 -3.39 -9.70
C LEU A 111 17.22 -4.66 -9.30
N GLU A 112 18.35 -4.54 -8.60
CA GLU A 112 19.14 -5.68 -8.13
C GLU A 112 18.37 -6.53 -7.13
N PHE A 113 17.65 -5.90 -6.20
CA PHE A 113 16.76 -6.59 -5.27
C PHE A 113 15.68 -7.38 -6.00
N VAL A 114 14.90 -6.71 -6.87
CA VAL A 114 13.80 -7.36 -7.62
C VAL A 114 14.32 -8.50 -8.50
N ALA A 115 15.44 -8.31 -9.19
CA ALA A 115 16.05 -9.34 -10.03
C ALA A 115 16.46 -10.59 -9.21
N ARG A 116 17.01 -10.40 -8.01
CA ARG A 116 17.37 -11.50 -7.11
C ARG A 116 16.14 -12.28 -6.67
N GLU A 117 15.12 -11.60 -6.12
CA GLU A 117 13.91 -12.27 -5.60
C GLU A 117 13.17 -13.04 -6.71
N LEU A 118 13.08 -12.46 -7.92
CA LEU A 118 12.49 -13.15 -9.08
C LEU A 118 13.33 -14.34 -9.56
N SER A 119 14.65 -14.22 -9.54
CA SER A 119 15.55 -15.31 -9.91
C SER A 119 15.40 -16.50 -8.96
N GLU A 120 15.37 -16.24 -7.66
CA GLU A 120 15.19 -17.26 -6.62
C GLU A 120 13.81 -17.91 -6.70
N THR A 121 12.74 -17.11 -6.72
CA THR A 121 11.36 -17.59 -6.88
C THR A 121 11.21 -18.40 -8.17
N GLY A 122 11.74 -17.89 -9.28
CA GLY A 122 11.70 -18.57 -10.57
C GLY A 122 12.45 -19.90 -10.55
N ARG A 123 13.52 -20.05 -9.76
CA ARG A 123 14.21 -21.34 -9.58
C ARG A 123 13.28 -22.37 -8.94
N PHE A 124 12.56 -22.00 -7.90
CA PHE A 124 11.61 -22.89 -7.24
C PHE A 124 10.46 -23.30 -8.17
N VAL A 125 9.89 -22.34 -8.91
CA VAL A 125 8.79 -22.62 -9.86
C VAL A 125 9.23 -23.60 -10.94
N ARG A 126 10.45 -23.44 -11.50
CA ARG A 126 11.00 -24.36 -12.51
C ARG A 126 11.21 -25.77 -11.95
N ILE A 127 11.72 -25.90 -10.72
CA ILE A 127 11.90 -27.20 -10.08
C ILE A 127 10.55 -27.89 -9.88
N ALA A 128 9.53 -27.17 -9.41
CA ALA A 128 8.19 -27.71 -9.21
C ALA A 128 7.55 -28.17 -10.53
N THR A 129 7.66 -27.37 -11.60
CA THR A 129 7.10 -27.75 -12.92
C THR A 129 7.86 -28.92 -13.56
N HIS A 130 9.20 -28.95 -13.48
CA HIS A 130 9.98 -30.08 -13.98
C HIS A 130 9.80 -31.36 -13.14
N GLY A 131 9.62 -31.23 -11.83
CA GLY A 131 9.32 -32.36 -10.94
C GLY A 131 7.96 -32.99 -11.23
N LEU A 132 6.94 -32.18 -11.51
CA LEU A 132 5.60 -32.64 -11.88
C LEU A 132 5.55 -33.25 -13.29
N ALA A 133 6.30 -32.71 -14.25
CA ALA A 133 6.39 -33.25 -15.61
C ALA A 133 7.11 -34.62 -15.69
N ASN A 134 8.01 -34.91 -14.75
CA ASN A 134 8.73 -36.20 -14.67
C ASN A 134 8.04 -37.24 -13.77
N SER A 135 6.87 -36.90 -13.19
CA SER A 135 6.08 -37.79 -12.33
C SER A 135 4.69 -38.11 -12.90
N SER A 136 4.46 -37.78 -14.17
CA SER A 136 3.29 -38.17 -14.99
C SER A 136 3.71 -39.15 -16.07
#